data_AF-A0A0F0LD44-F1
#
_entry.id   AF-A0A0F0LD44-F1
#
_cell.length_a   1.000
_cell.length_b   1.000
_cell.length_c   1.000
_cell.angle_alpha   90.00
_cell.angle_beta   90.00
_cell.angle_gamma   90.00
#
_symmetry.space_group_name_H-M   'P 1'
#
loop_
_entity.id
_entity.type
_entity.pdbx_description
1 polymer ?
#
loop_
_entity_poly.entity_id
_entity_poly.type
_entity_poly.pdbx_seq_one_letter_code
_entity_poly.pdbx_strand_id
1 'polypeptide(L)'
;MLRIRDLPGRTCRVNPVPLDSVRAYGERMPSEITAEPAAPTRLRRAITGPLLFAFILGDVLGAGIYALMGVLSEKVGGMLWAPLLLALGLALLTAGSYAELVTKYPRAGGAAVFAERAFRSPLVSFLVGFSMLAAGVTSAAGLAIAFAGDYFRTFIDLPTIPVAIVFLAVGAALNARGIRESLGANLVMTAIELSGLVIVIAVVAIFVGGGGGDISRVTQAPEGTSVALSVLAGAVIAYYSFVGFETSANMIEEVKDPRRTYPRALFAALFTAGAVYLLVGLASSVALPATELQESSGPLLAVVEATGVSIPSWLFSLIALIAVANGALLTMIMVSRLTYGMAEQQLLPSTLARVLPKRKTPWVAILTTTLVAMGLTLIGDLATLAETVVLLLLFVFLSANISVLVLRRDQVEHDHFRVWTFVPILGIASCVLLLTQQRPLVWLFGGILLAVGAVLYFLARFARRRSDRTTTHTDTDTEQRTDEGNDHEHAR
;
A
#
# COMPACT_ATOMS: atom_id res chain seq x y z
N MET A 1 -45.35 -65.16 33.36
CA MET A 1 -45.57 -64.08 34.36
C MET A 1 -46.14 -62.88 33.62
N LEU A 2 -47.48 -62.79 33.59
CA LEU A 2 -48.31 -61.67 34.08
C LEU A 2 -48.22 -60.40 33.21
N ARG A 3 -49.16 -60.17 32.26
CA ARG A 3 -50.48 -59.45 32.38
C ARG A 3 -50.26 -57.91 32.41
N ILE A 4 -50.92 -57.00 31.69
CA ILE A 4 -52.33 -56.78 31.24
C ILE A 4 -52.26 -55.71 30.10
N ARG A 5 -52.79 -55.89 28.87
CA ARG A 5 -54.14 -55.58 28.34
C ARG A 5 -54.60 -54.11 28.50
N ASP A 6 -54.87 -53.41 27.38
CA ASP A 6 -56.20 -52.89 27.02
C ASP A 6 -56.19 -52.08 25.69
N LEU A 7 -57.00 -52.57 24.75
CA LEU A 7 -57.60 -51.87 23.58
C LEU A 7 -59.07 -51.61 23.98
N PRO A 8 -59.76 -50.52 23.56
CA PRO A 8 -60.29 -50.37 22.19
C PRO A 8 -60.32 -48.89 21.70
N GLY A 9 -60.35 -48.52 20.41
CA GLY A 9 -61.22 -48.97 19.33
C GLY A 9 -62.40 -47.99 19.16
N ARG A 10 -62.35 -47.11 18.14
CA ARG A 10 -63.53 -46.63 17.37
C ARG A 10 -63.12 -45.92 16.06
N THR A 11 -63.73 -46.45 15.01
CA THR A 11 -63.71 -46.25 13.55
C THR A 11 -64.20 -44.89 13.03
N CYS A 12 -63.75 -44.55 11.80
CA CYS A 12 -64.43 -43.83 10.67
C CYS A 12 -63.52 -42.73 10.08
N ARG A 13 -63.28 -42.56 8.78
CA ARG A 13 -63.76 -43.09 7.50
C ARG A 13 -62.65 -42.78 6.48
N VAL A 14 -62.29 -43.71 5.60
CA VAL A 14 -61.46 -43.42 4.43
C VAL A 14 -62.40 -43.26 3.23
N ASN A 15 -62.36 -42.11 2.57
CA ASN A 15 -62.86 -41.93 1.21
C ASN A 15 -61.66 -41.73 0.27
N PRO A 16 -61.69 -42.26 -0.97
CA PRO A 16 -60.51 -42.41 -1.80
C PRO A 16 -60.18 -41.12 -2.57
N VAL A 17 -58.89 -40.84 -2.75
CA VAL A 17 -58.38 -39.85 -3.71
C VAL A 17 -57.65 -40.60 -4.84
N PRO A 18 -57.81 -40.21 -6.12
CA PRO A 18 -57.55 -41.07 -7.27
C PRO A 18 -56.08 -41.40 -7.53
N LEU A 19 -55.88 -42.57 -8.15
CA LEU A 19 -54.62 -43.11 -8.66
C LEU A 19 -54.08 -42.28 -9.82
N ASP A 20 -53.24 -41.28 -9.53
CA ASP A 20 -52.29 -40.70 -10.52
C ASP A 20 -50.86 -40.58 -9.94
N SER A 21 -50.56 -41.37 -8.90
CA SER A 21 -49.28 -41.38 -8.19
C SER A 21 -48.41 -42.60 -8.50
N VAL A 22 -48.32 -43.00 -9.77
CA VAL A 22 -47.34 -44.03 -10.21
C VAL A 22 -46.55 -43.58 -11.43
N ARG A 23 -45.82 -42.47 -11.31
CA ARG A 23 -44.61 -42.18 -12.09
C ARG A 23 -43.60 -41.45 -11.21
N ALA A 24 -43.06 -42.18 -10.25
CA ALA A 24 -41.81 -41.85 -9.58
C ALA A 24 -40.86 -43.03 -9.78
N TYR A 25 -39.75 -42.79 -10.48
CA TYR A 25 -38.37 -43.17 -10.13
C TYR A 25 -37.49 -43.13 -11.40
N GLY A 26 -36.73 -42.05 -11.53
CA GLY A 26 -35.76 -41.84 -12.61
C GLY A 26 -35.14 -40.46 -12.54
N GLU A 27 -34.02 -40.36 -11.82
CA GLU A 27 -33.00 -39.30 -11.89
C GLU A 27 -33.36 -37.88 -11.42
N ARG A 28 -33.10 -37.61 -10.14
CA ARG A 28 -32.84 -36.24 -9.65
C ARG A 28 -31.36 -35.93 -9.86
N MET A 29 -31.04 -35.13 -10.88
CA MET A 29 -29.84 -34.30 -10.86
C MET A 29 -30.09 -33.10 -9.94
N PRO A 30 -29.16 -32.70 -9.07
CA PRO A 30 -29.32 -31.47 -8.28
C PRO A 30 -29.26 -30.28 -9.24
N SER A 31 -30.38 -29.57 -9.35
CA SER A 31 -30.45 -28.25 -9.97
C SER A 31 -29.43 -27.32 -9.32
N GLU A 32 -28.67 -26.64 -10.17
CA GLU A 32 -27.68 -25.63 -9.84
C GLU A 32 -28.09 -24.76 -8.65
N ILE A 33 -27.24 -24.73 -7.63
CA ILE A 33 -27.26 -23.70 -6.60
C ILE A 33 -26.89 -22.40 -7.33
N THR A 34 -27.89 -21.62 -7.71
CA THR A 34 -27.68 -20.23 -8.14
C THR A 34 -27.01 -19.49 -7.00
N ALA A 35 -25.72 -19.22 -7.18
CA ALA A 35 -24.91 -18.43 -6.27
C ALA A 35 -25.61 -17.10 -5.98
N GLU A 36 -25.80 -16.80 -4.69
CA GLU A 36 -26.21 -15.47 -4.26
C GLU A 36 -25.16 -14.46 -4.78
N PRO A 37 -25.55 -13.42 -5.53
CA PRO A 37 -24.59 -12.45 -6.03
C PRO A 37 -23.96 -11.73 -4.84
N ALA A 38 -22.64 -11.83 -4.73
CA ALA A 38 -21.82 -11.04 -3.82
C ALA A 38 -22.33 -9.59 -3.81
N ALA A 39 -22.53 -9.03 -2.60
CA ALA A 39 -23.08 -7.69 -2.39
C ALA A 39 -22.60 -6.69 -3.47
N PRO A 40 -23.52 -5.96 -4.13
CA PRO A 40 -23.18 -5.19 -5.32
C PRO A 40 -22.08 -4.17 -4.99
N THR A 41 -20.92 -4.33 -5.62
CA THR A 41 -19.85 -3.33 -5.57
C THR A 41 -20.41 -2.00 -6.09
N ARG A 42 -20.28 -0.93 -5.31
CA ARG A 42 -20.77 0.41 -5.69
C ARG A 42 -20.02 1.02 -6.89
N LEU A 43 -18.92 0.39 -7.32
CA LEU A 43 -18.01 0.86 -8.36
C LEU A 43 -18.10 0.02 -9.65
N ARG A 44 -17.89 0.67 -10.81
CA ARG A 44 -17.95 0.04 -12.12
C ARG A 44 -16.65 -0.71 -12.40
N ARG A 45 -16.74 -2.03 -12.68
CA ARG A 45 -15.58 -2.87 -13.03
C ARG A 45 -15.00 -2.53 -14.41
N ALA A 46 -14.10 -1.55 -14.46
CA ALA A 46 -13.52 -1.02 -15.70
C ALA A 46 -12.06 -1.46 -15.92
N ILE A 47 -11.32 -1.78 -14.87
CA ILE A 47 -9.87 -2.02 -14.92
C ILE A 47 -9.57 -3.41 -15.49
N THR A 48 -8.79 -3.46 -16.56
CA THR A 48 -8.31 -4.69 -17.20
C THR A 48 -6.94 -5.11 -16.67
N GLY A 49 -6.53 -6.35 -16.92
CA GLY A 49 -5.23 -6.87 -16.49
C GLY A 49 -4.01 -6.06 -16.91
N PRO A 50 -3.88 -5.64 -18.19
CA PRO A 50 -2.77 -4.80 -18.62
C PRO A 50 -2.74 -3.43 -17.92
N LEU A 51 -3.91 -2.85 -17.67
CA LEU A 51 -4.02 -1.56 -16.99
C LEU A 51 -3.65 -1.67 -15.51
N LEU A 52 -4.08 -2.76 -14.85
CA LEU A 52 -3.68 -3.07 -13.48
C LEU A 52 -2.17 -3.36 -13.40
N PHE A 53 -1.62 -4.10 -14.36
CA PHE A 53 -0.18 -4.35 -14.45
C PHE A 53 0.61 -3.04 -14.56
N ALA A 54 0.23 -2.16 -15.49
CA ALA A 54 0.89 -0.87 -15.65
C ALA A 54 0.76 0.00 -14.40
N PHE A 55 -0.39 -0.03 -13.73
CA PHE A 55 -0.58 0.67 -12.47
C PHE A 55 0.36 0.17 -11.38
N ILE A 56 0.39 -1.15 -11.12
CA ILE A 56 1.28 -1.76 -10.12
C ILE A 56 2.74 -1.50 -10.50
N LEU A 57 3.08 -1.64 -11.78
CA LEU A 57 4.43 -1.44 -12.26
C LEU A 57 4.88 0.00 -12.05
N GLY A 58 4.07 1.00 -12.36
CA GLY A 58 4.41 2.41 -12.13
C GLY A 58 4.56 2.76 -10.66
N ASP A 59 3.64 2.28 -9.84
CA ASP A 59 3.70 2.56 -8.39
C ASP A 59 4.95 1.94 -7.75
N VAL A 60 5.35 0.75 -8.20
CA VAL A 60 6.58 0.09 -7.77
C VAL A 60 7.82 0.74 -8.39
N LEU A 61 7.83 1.01 -9.70
CA LEU A 61 8.96 1.57 -10.47
C LEU A 61 9.32 3.02 -10.10
N GLY A 62 8.52 3.65 -9.23
CA GLY A 62 8.58 5.07 -8.93
C GLY A 62 9.95 5.56 -8.43
N ALA A 63 9.94 6.70 -7.76
CA ALA A 63 11.17 7.44 -7.48
C ALA A 63 12.24 6.72 -6.64
N GLY A 64 11.90 5.60 -5.98
CA GLY A 64 12.81 4.86 -5.09
C GLY A 64 14.15 4.58 -5.77
N ILE A 65 14.13 3.99 -6.97
CA ILE A 65 15.37 3.65 -7.69
C ILE A 65 16.13 4.88 -8.19
N TYR A 66 15.40 5.95 -8.58
CA TYR A 66 15.99 7.19 -9.07
C TYR A 66 16.71 7.96 -7.96
N ALA A 67 16.20 7.89 -6.73
CA ALA A 67 16.67 8.73 -5.64
C ALA A 67 17.59 7.99 -4.65
N LEU A 68 17.35 6.69 -4.41
CA LEU A 68 18.03 5.95 -3.35
C LEU A 68 19.23 5.13 -3.83
N MET A 69 19.54 5.12 -5.13
CA MET A 69 20.67 4.33 -5.63
C MET A 69 22.01 4.76 -4.99
N GLY A 70 22.23 6.06 -4.78
CA GLY A 70 23.41 6.58 -4.11
C GLY A 70 23.47 6.20 -2.62
N VAL A 71 22.34 6.27 -1.92
CA VAL A 71 22.24 5.81 -0.53
C VAL A 71 22.50 4.30 -0.42
N LEU A 72 22.04 3.53 -1.40
CA LEU A 72 22.26 2.10 -1.47
C LEU A 72 23.73 1.75 -1.74
N SER A 73 24.43 2.52 -2.58
CA SER A 73 25.86 2.31 -2.87
C SER A 73 26.75 2.57 -1.66
N GLU A 74 26.37 3.51 -0.78
CA GLU A 74 27.06 3.74 0.50
C GLU A 74 27.09 2.47 1.36
N LYS A 75 25.98 1.71 1.42
CA LYS A 75 25.86 0.53 2.29
C LYS A 75 26.49 -0.73 1.72
N VAL A 76 26.49 -0.88 0.39
CA VAL A 76 26.78 -2.16 -0.27
C VAL A 76 27.90 -2.07 -1.30
N GLY A 77 28.47 -0.87 -1.52
CA GLY A 77 29.51 -0.66 -2.50
C GLY A 77 28.98 -0.94 -3.91
N GLY A 78 29.77 -1.65 -4.70
CA GLY A 78 29.41 -2.00 -6.08
C GLY A 78 28.47 -3.21 -6.22
N MET A 79 28.14 -3.92 -5.14
CA MET A 79 27.21 -5.06 -5.18
C MET A 79 25.73 -4.64 -5.14
N LEU A 80 25.34 -3.55 -5.81
CA LEU A 80 23.98 -2.98 -5.81
C LEU A 80 22.88 -3.97 -6.18
N TRP A 81 23.19 -4.95 -7.04
CA TRP A 81 22.24 -5.98 -7.49
C TRP A 81 21.82 -6.94 -6.37
N ALA A 82 22.70 -7.25 -5.42
CA ALA A 82 22.45 -8.23 -4.36
C ALA A 82 21.34 -7.80 -3.38
N PRO A 83 21.34 -6.57 -2.80
CA PRO A 83 20.26 -6.10 -1.93
C PRO A 83 18.96 -5.91 -2.70
N LEU A 84 19.00 -5.51 -3.98
CA LEU A 84 17.81 -5.41 -4.83
C LEU A 84 17.18 -6.80 -5.07
N LEU A 85 18.00 -7.82 -5.32
CA LEU A 85 17.54 -9.21 -5.48
C LEU A 85 16.93 -9.74 -4.18
N LEU A 86 17.60 -9.49 -3.06
CA LEU A 86 17.10 -9.89 -1.75
C LEU A 86 15.77 -9.19 -1.46
N ALA A 87 15.69 -7.87 -1.64
CA ALA A 87 14.49 -7.09 -1.43
C ALA A 87 13.32 -7.56 -2.31
N LEU A 88 13.56 -7.90 -3.59
CA LEU A 88 12.56 -8.50 -4.47
C LEU A 88 12.02 -9.82 -3.89
N GLY A 89 12.91 -10.70 -3.42
CA GLY A 89 12.53 -11.96 -2.78
C GLY A 89 11.64 -11.74 -1.56
N LEU A 90 12.03 -10.79 -0.69
CA LEU A 90 11.26 -10.44 0.51
C LEU A 90 9.90 -9.80 0.18
N ALA A 91 9.85 -8.94 -0.85
CA ALA A 91 8.62 -8.33 -1.34
C ALA A 91 7.65 -9.37 -1.90
N LEU A 92 8.14 -10.34 -2.68
CA LEU A 92 7.34 -11.42 -3.27
C LEU A 92 6.63 -12.28 -2.21
N LEU A 93 7.27 -12.51 -1.06
CA LEU A 93 6.65 -13.24 0.06
C LEU A 93 5.39 -12.53 0.57
N THR A 94 5.50 -11.21 0.79
CA THR A 94 4.37 -10.39 1.25
C THR A 94 3.34 -10.19 0.14
N ALA A 95 3.76 -10.03 -1.11
CA ALA A 95 2.87 -9.93 -2.26
C ALA A 95 2.00 -11.19 -2.42
N GLY A 96 2.54 -12.39 -2.15
CA GLY A 96 1.77 -13.64 -2.13
C GLY A 96 0.68 -13.64 -1.07
N SER A 97 0.98 -13.14 0.13
CA SER A 97 0.01 -12.92 1.20
C SER A 97 -1.09 -11.92 0.82
N TYR A 98 -0.72 -10.82 0.16
CA TYR A 98 -1.68 -9.84 -0.35
C TYR A 98 -2.56 -10.42 -1.46
N ALA A 99 -2.00 -11.18 -2.40
CA ALA A 99 -2.76 -11.82 -3.46
C ALA A 99 -3.86 -12.74 -2.91
N GLU A 100 -3.57 -13.50 -1.85
CA GLU A 100 -4.56 -14.34 -1.18
C GLU A 100 -5.65 -13.51 -0.49
N LEU A 101 -5.29 -12.50 0.31
CA LEU A 101 -6.28 -11.68 1.03
C LEU A 101 -7.16 -10.86 0.10
N VAL A 102 -6.58 -10.23 -0.91
CA VAL A 102 -7.29 -9.36 -1.86
C VAL A 102 -8.25 -10.17 -2.73
N THR A 103 -7.87 -11.38 -3.15
CA THR A 103 -8.77 -12.23 -3.93
C THR A 103 -9.84 -12.90 -3.08
N LYS A 104 -9.57 -13.15 -1.79
CA LYS A 104 -10.54 -13.71 -0.83
C LYS A 104 -11.55 -12.66 -0.33
N TYR A 105 -11.11 -11.42 -0.16
CA TYR A 105 -11.94 -10.31 0.31
C TYR A 105 -11.77 -9.10 -0.62
N PRO A 106 -12.39 -9.13 -1.82
CA PRO A 106 -12.23 -8.08 -2.83
C PRO A 106 -13.06 -6.84 -2.45
N ARG A 107 -12.64 -6.15 -1.39
CA ARG A 107 -13.19 -4.88 -0.92
C ARG A 107 -12.11 -3.83 -0.84
N ALA A 108 -12.48 -2.59 -1.11
CA ALA A 108 -11.60 -1.44 -0.92
C ALA A 108 -11.27 -1.26 0.58
N GLY A 109 -10.04 -0.82 0.88
CA GLY A 109 -9.57 -0.56 2.25
C GLY A 109 -8.30 -1.31 2.67
N GLY A 110 -7.75 -2.15 1.78
CA GLY A 110 -6.39 -2.69 1.89
C GLY A 110 -6.09 -3.38 3.22
N ALA A 111 -4.88 -3.14 3.75
CA ALA A 111 -4.35 -3.84 4.93
C ALA A 111 -5.16 -3.60 6.22
N ALA A 112 -5.75 -2.41 6.38
CA ALA A 112 -6.54 -2.07 7.57
C ALA A 112 -7.80 -2.94 7.70
N VAL A 113 -8.45 -3.24 6.57
CA VAL A 113 -9.64 -4.13 6.52
C VAL A 113 -9.24 -5.57 6.82
N PHE A 114 -8.08 -6.03 6.32
CA PHE A 114 -7.58 -7.37 6.63
C PHE A 114 -7.26 -7.53 8.11
N ALA A 115 -6.62 -6.52 8.71
CA ALA A 115 -6.32 -6.49 10.13
C ALA A 115 -7.59 -6.48 10.99
N GLU A 116 -8.61 -5.70 10.61
CA GLU A 116 -9.89 -5.66 11.31
C GLU A 116 -10.55 -7.05 11.34
N ARG A 117 -10.60 -7.72 10.20
CA ARG A 117 -11.19 -9.06 10.08
C ARG A 117 -10.41 -10.13 10.85
N ALA A 118 -9.08 -10.08 10.78
CA ALA A 118 -8.22 -11.08 11.40
C ALA A 118 -8.16 -10.95 12.92
N PHE A 119 -7.89 -9.74 13.42
CA PHE A 119 -7.63 -9.52 14.85
C PHE A 119 -8.88 -9.16 15.64
N ARG A 120 -9.98 -8.75 14.99
CA ARG A 120 -11.22 -8.27 15.63
C ARG A 120 -10.95 -7.18 16.68
N SER A 121 -9.89 -6.41 16.47
CA SER A 121 -9.45 -5.34 17.38
C SER A 121 -9.46 -4.01 16.62
N PRO A 122 -10.34 -3.07 16.99
CA PRO A 122 -10.39 -1.75 16.36
C PRO A 122 -9.08 -0.98 16.50
N LEU A 123 -8.33 -1.22 17.58
CA LEU A 123 -7.02 -0.58 17.81
C LEU A 123 -5.98 -1.09 16.81
N VAL A 124 -5.92 -2.41 16.56
CA VAL A 124 -4.93 -2.98 15.62
C VAL A 124 -5.24 -2.55 14.20
N SER A 125 -6.51 -2.58 13.79
CA SER A 125 -6.93 -2.07 12.48
C SER A 125 -6.59 -0.59 12.31
N PHE A 126 -6.87 0.23 13.33
CA PHE A 126 -6.52 1.64 13.32
C PHE A 126 -5.00 1.85 13.21
N LEU A 127 -4.19 1.16 14.02
CA LEU A 127 -2.74 1.33 13.97
C LEU A 127 -2.17 0.89 12.61
N VAL A 128 -2.68 -0.18 12.01
CA VAL A 128 -2.27 -0.60 10.67
C VAL A 128 -2.63 0.45 9.62
N GLY A 129 -3.86 0.98 9.65
CA GLY A 129 -4.26 2.08 8.77
C GLY A 129 -3.44 3.35 9.01
N PHE A 130 -3.17 3.70 10.26
CA PHE A 130 -2.36 4.86 10.62
C PHE A 130 -0.89 4.68 10.20
N SER A 131 -0.33 3.47 10.29
CA SER A 131 1.01 3.19 9.76
C SER A 131 1.07 3.40 8.26
N MET A 132 0.05 2.97 7.50
CA MET A 132 -0.04 3.28 6.06
C MET A 132 -0.14 4.79 5.80
N LEU A 133 -0.93 5.51 6.61
CA LEU A 133 -1.04 6.97 6.52
C LEU A 133 0.31 7.65 6.75
N ALA A 134 0.96 7.32 7.86
CA ALA A 134 2.23 7.89 8.27
C ALA A 134 3.35 7.53 7.28
N ALA A 135 3.36 6.31 6.75
CA ALA A 135 4.26 5.89 5.68
C ALA A 135 4.05 6.73 4.42
N GLY A 136 2.80 6.94 3.99
CA GLY A 136 2.52 7.78 2.83
C GLY A 136 2.94 9.25 3.04
N VAL A 137 2.69 9.84 4.21
CA VAL A 137 3.13 11.22 4.52
C VAL A 137 4.65 11.35 4.52
N THR A 138 5.34 10.36 5.10
CA THR A 138 6.80 10.31 5.16
C THR A 138 7.40 10.08 3.77
N SER A 139 6.77 9.23 2.96
CA SER A 139 7.15 8.98 1.56
C SER A 139 7.00 10.25 0.73
N ALA A 140 5.89 10.98 0.84
CA ALA A 140 5.70 12.26 0.14
C ALA A 140 6.80 13.28 0.48
N ALA A 141 7.24 13.34 1.75
CA ALA A 141 8.36 14.18 2.16
C ALA A 141 9.70 13.72 1.51
N GLY A 142 10.00 12.42 1.54
CA GLY A 142 11.20 11.87 0.91
C GLY A 142 11.23 12.11 -0.60
N LEU A 143 10.10 11.91 -1.28
CA LEU A 143 9.94 12.18 -2.71
C LEU A 143 10.10 13.67 -3.04
N ALA A 144 9.65 14.57 -2.17
CA ALA A 144 9.87 16.00 -2.35
C ALA A 144 11.36 16.39 -2.23
N ILE A 145 12.10 15.78 -1.31
CA ILE A 145 13.55 15.96 -1.19
C ILE A 145 14.25 15.41 -2.44
N ALA A 146 13.88 14.21 -2.89
CA ALA A 146 14.42 13.61 -4.11
C ALA A 146 14.17 14.47 -5.35
N PHE A 147 12.95 15.03 -5.48
CA PHE A 147 12.60 15.93 -6.58
C PHE A 147 13.50 17.18 -6.56
N ALA A 148 13.72 17.75 -5.39
CA ALA A 148 14.52 18.96 -5.19
C ALA A 148 16.04 18.73 -5.23
N GLY A 149 16.50 17.51 -5.48
CA GLY A 149 17.91 17.15 -5.65
C GLY A 149 18.48 17.54 -7.01
N ASP A 150 19.52 16.83 -7.44
CA ASP A 150 20.29 17.19 -8.63
C ASP A 150 19.47 17.16 -9.94
N TYR A 151 18.40 16.36 -9.98
CA TYR A 151 17.45 16.36 -11.09
C TYR A 151 16.80 17.74 -11.33
N PHE A 152 16.42 18.46 -10.27
CA PHE A 152 15.87 19.82 -10.41
C PHE A 152 16.96 20.87 -10.63
N ARG A 153 18.13 20.69 -9.99
CA ARG A 153 19.28 21.59 -10.16
C ARG A 153 19.80 21.65 -11.59
N THR A 154 19.56 20.63 -12.41
CA THR A 154 19.84 20.68 -13.86
C THR A 154 19.13 21.86 -14.56
N PHE A 155 17.98 22.30 -14.04
CA PHE A 155 17.22 23.41 -14.60
C PHE A 155 17.43 24.71 -13.83
N ILE A 156 17.35 24.65 -12.49
CA ILE A 156 17.43 25.81 -11.62
C ILE A 156 18.18 25.41 -10.35
N ASP A 157 19.31 26.06 -10.11
CA ASP A 157 20.09 25.87 -8.88
C ASP A 157 19.45 26.64 -7.72
N LEU A 158 18.65 25.93 -6.91
CA LEU A 158 17.99 26.44 -5.72
C LEU A 158 18.22 25.50 -4.53
N PRO A 159 18.15 26.02 -3.29
CA PRO A 159 18.24 25.18 -2.10
C PRO A 159 17.12 24.13 -2.07
N THR A 160 17.46 22.90 -1.66
CA THR A 160 16.57 21.73 -1.71
C THR A 160 15.29 21.91 -0.89
N ILE A 161 15.39 22.46 0.33
CA ILE A 161 14.24 22.59 1.25
C ILE A 161 13.14 23.51 0.68
N PRO A 162 13.41 24.76 0.26
CA PRO A 162 12.41 25.61 -0.40
C PRO A 162 11.75 24.95 -1.61
N VAL A 163 12.52 24.28 -2.47
CA VAL A 163 12.00 23.60 -3.65
C VAL A 163 11.08 22.44 -3.25
N ALA A 164 11.46 21.63 -2.26
CA ALA A 164 10.64 20.54 -1.74
C ALA A 164 9.31 21.05 -1.16
N ILE A 165 9.33 22.16 -0.40
CA ILE A 165 8.13 22.79 0.15
C ILE A 165 7.21 23.31 -0.96
N VAL A 166 7.77 23.99 -1.97
CA VAL A 166 7.00 24.48 -3.12
C VAL A 166 6.41 23.31 -3.91
N PHE A 167 7.18 22.26 -4.12
CA PHE A 167 6.73 21.04 -4.79
C PHE A 167 5.55 20.38 -4.05
N LEU A 168 5.64 20.23 -2.72
CA LEU A 168 4.54 19.75 -1.89
C LEU A 168 3.31 20.67 -1.95
N ALA A 169 3.50 21.99 -1.94
CA ALA A 169 2.40 22.95 -2.06
C ALA A 169 1.69 22.85 -3.42
N VAL A 170 2.45 22.70 -4.50
CA VAL A 170 1.91 22.47 -5.86
C VAL A 170 1.17 21.13 -5.91
N GLY A 171 1.76 20.06 -5.37
CA GLY A 171 1.12 18.75 -5.26
C GLY A 171 -0.20 18.80 -4.49
N ALA A 172 -0.23 19.52 -3.36
CA ALA A 172 -1.45 19.75 -2.58
C ALA A 172 -2.51 20.52 -3.37
N ALA A 173 -2.12 21.54 -4.14
CA ALA A 173 -3.03 22.30 -4.99
C ALA A 173 -3.60 21.44 -6.14
N LEU A 174 -2.77 20.59 -6.75
CA LEU A 174 -3.19 19.64 -7.78
C LEU A 174 -4.15 18.58 -7.22
N ASN A 175 -3.84 18.05 -6.04
CA ASN A 175 -4.71 17.12 -5.31
C ASN A 175 -6.05 17.79 -4.94
N ALA A 176 -6.02 19.03 -4.43
CA ALA A 176 -7.22 19.79 -4.07
C ALA A 176 -8.10 20.16 -5.27
N ARG A 177 -7.49 20.43 -6.44
CA ARG A 177 -8.21 20.61 -7.72
C ARG A 177 -8.95 19.35 -8.15
N GLY A 178 -8.60 18.21 -7.57
CA GLY A 178 -9.24 16.93 -7.82
C GLY A 178 -8.86 16.42 -9.19
N ILE A 179 -7.55 16.32 -9.46
CA ILE A 179 -7.05 15.46 -10.54
C ILE A 179 -7.47 14.05 -10.16
N ARG A 180 -8.70 13.68 -10.55
CA ARG A 180 -9.09 12.29 -10.67
C ARG A 180 -8.23 11.79 -11.81
N GLU A 181 -7.10 11.19 -11.46
CA GLU A 181 -6.25 10.54 -12.43
C GLU A 181 -7.12 9.62 -13.28
N SER A 182 -7.15 9.90 -14.57
CA SER A 182 -7.49 8.87 -15.52
C SER A 182 -6.37 7.84 -15.41
N LEU A 183 -6.70 6.56 -15.25
CA LEU A 183 -5.72 5.46 -15.32
C LEU A 183 -4.79 5.57 -16.55
N GLY A 184 -5.24 6.26 -17.61
CA GLY A 184 -4.41 6.59 -18.77
C GLY A 184 -3.27 7.58 -18.50
N ALA A 185 -3.45 8.58 -17.62
CA ALA A 185 -2.37 9.50 -17.24
C ALA A 185 -1.27 8.75 -16.48
N ASN A 186 -1.67 7.87 -15.54
CA ASN A 186 -0.73 7.00 -14.85
C ASN A 186 0.03 6.10 -15.83
N LEU A 187 -0.66 5.47 -16.80
CA LEU A 187 -0.01 4.65 -17.83
C LEU A 187 1.07 5.43 -18.60
N VAL A 188 0.80 6.69 -18.95
CA VAL A 188 1.77 7.55 -19.65
C VAL A 188 2.96 7.86 -18.75
N MET A 189 2.72 8.20 -17.47
CA MET A 189 3.80 8.47 -16.51
C MET A 189 4.67 7.24 -16.27
N THR A 190 4.06 6.05 -16.10
CA THR A 190 4.78 4.78 -16.00
C THR A 190 5.59 4.45 -17.24
N ALA A 191 5.07 4.75 -18.44
CA ALA A 191 5.82 4.55 -19.67
C ALA A 191 7.06 5.47 -19.73
N ILE A 192 6.93 6.73 -19.29
CA ILE A 192 8.04 7.69 -19.18
C ILE A 192 9.07 7.20 -18.15
N GLU A 193 8.63 6.81 -16.96
CA GLU A 193 9.47 6.24 -15.89
C GLU A 193 10.29 5.05 -16.37
N LEU A 194 9.62 4.06 -16.98
CA LEU A 194 10.26 2.87 -17.51
C LEU A 194 11.24 3.21 -18.63
N SER A 195 10.90 4.16 -19.49
CA SER A 195 11.79 4.60 -20.57
C SER A 195 13.10 5.18 -20.04
N GLY A 196 13.07 5.95 -18.94
CA GLY A 196 14.28 6.48 -18.31
C GLY A 196 15.20 5.38 -17.80
N LEU A 197 14.64 4.36 -17.14
CA LEU A 197 15.42 3.22 -16.65
C LEU A 197 16.00 2.39 -17.80
N VAL A 198 15.22 2.18 -18.87
CA VAL A 198 15.70 1.50 -20.09
C VAL A 198 16.82 2.30 -20.76
N ILE A 199 16.73 3.63 -20.78
CA ILE A 199 17.80 4.51 -21.29
C ILE A 199 19.09 4.30 -20.49
N VAL A 200 19.03 4.29 -19.16
CA VAL A 200 20.22 4.03 -18.31
C VAL A 200 20.85 2.69 -18.68
N ILE A 201 20.05 1.62 -18.75
CA ILE A 201 20.54 0.28 -19.08
C ILE A 201 21.20 0.27 -20.47
N ALA A 202 20.55 0.86 -21.48
CA ALA A 202 21.03 0.87 -22.86
C ALA A 202 22.32 1.69 -23.02
N VAL A 203 22.38 2.86 -22.40
CA VAL A 203 23.54 3.76 -22.43
C VAL A 203 24.76 3.12 -21.79
N VAL A 204 24.59 2.49 -20.63
CA VAL A 204 25.68 1.76 -19.98
C VAL A 204 26.08 0.53 -20.79
N ALA A 205 25.14 -0.20 -21.39
CA ALA A 205 25.47 -1.33 -22.25
C ALA A 205 26.33 -0.91 -23.47
N ILE A 206 26.03 0.24 -24.08
CA ILE A 206 26.84 0.82 -25.16
C ILE A 206 28.21 1.25 -24.64
N PHE A 207 28.25 1.91 -23.48
CA PHE A 207 29.50 2.34 -22.84
C PHE A 207 30.45 1.16 -22.57
N VAL A 208 29.91 0.06 -22.04
CA VAL A 208 30.66 -1.18 -21.82
C VAL A 208 31.08 -1.85 -23.13
N GLY A 209 30.19 -1.89 -24.13
CA GLY A 209 30.50 -2.40 -25.46
C GLY A 209 31.60 -1.60 -26.19
N GLY A 210 31.73 -0.31 -25.86
CA GLY A 210 32.80 0.57 -26.34
C GLY A 210 34.12 0.45 -25.58
N GLY A 211 34.22 -0.47 -24.61
CA GLY A 211 35.41 -0.67 -23.77
C GLY A 211 35.50 0.24 -22.54
N GLY A 212 34.43 0.98 -22.23
CA GLY A 212 34.30 1.75 -20.99
C GLY A 212 33.76 0.93 -19.82
N GLY A 213 33.77 1.52 -18.63
CA GLY A 213 33.25 0.89 -17.41
C GLY A 213 34.14 -0.20 -16.83
N ASP A 214 33.80 -0.67 -15.64
CA ASP A 214 34.58 -1.70 -14.94
C ASP A 214 33.64 -2.75 -14.34
N ILE A 215 33.60 -3.91 -15.00
CA ILE A 215 32.75 -5.03 -14.60
C ILE A 215 33.16 -5.58 -13.23
N SER A 216 34.43 -5.45 -12.82
CA SER A 216 34.89 -5.97 -11.53
C SER A 216 34.18 -5.31 -10.33
N ARG A 217 33.70 -4.07 -10.52
CA ARG A 217 32.95 -3.30 -9.52
C ARG A 217 31.68 -4.00 -9.03
N VAL A 218 31.03 -4.83 -9.85
CA VAL A 218 29.79 -5.52 -9.45
C VAL A 218 29.97 -6.51 -8.29
N THR A 219 31.23 -6.85 -7.98
CA THR A 219 31.63 -7.73 -6.87
C THR A 219 32.36 -7.01 -5.74
N GLN A 220 32.58 -5.70 -5.86
CA GLN A 220 33.30 -4.92 -4.86
C GLN A 220 32.40 -4.66 -3.66
N ALA A 221 32.72 -5.32 -2.55
CA ALA A 221 32.08 -5.11 -1.26
C ALA A 221 32.71 -3.94 -0.50
N PRO A 222 31.97 -3.31 0.42
CA PRO A 222 32.55 -2.30 1.31
C PRO A 222 33.67 -2.90 2.16
N GLU A 223 34.76 -2.16 2.34
CA GLU A 223 35.86 -2.60 3.19
C GLU A 223 35.43 -2.70 4.66
N GLY A 224 35.87 -3.74 5.36
CA GLY A 224 35.69 -3.88 6.81
C GLY A 224 34.33 -4.41 7.29
N THR A 225 33.39 -4.73 6.41
CA THR A 225 32.08 -5.32 6.78
C THR A 225 31.87 -6.67 6.09
N SER A 226 31.15 -7.59 6.73
CA SER A 226 30.80 -8.85 6.07
C SER A 226 29.81 -8.60 4.93
N VAL A 227 30.03 -9.25 3.78
CA VAL A 227 29.17 -9.14 2.59
C VAL A 227 27.70 -9.37 2.94
N ALA A 228 27.41 -10.36 3.79
CA ALA A 228 26.06 -10.69 4.19
C ALA A 228 25.38 -9.56 4.99
N LEU A 229 26.10 -8.91 5.91
CA LEU A 229 25.57 -7.79 6.69
C LEU A 229 25.33 -6.56 5.81
N SER A 230 26.25 -6.25 4.89
CA SER A 230 26.09 -5.15 3.94
C SER A 230 24.87 -5.36 3.04
N VAL A 231 24.73 -6.56 2.44
CA VAL A 231 23.58 -6.90 1.59
C VAL A 231 22.27 -6.81 2.39
N LEU A 232 22.27 -7.27 3.64
CA LEU A 232 21.09 -7.21 4.50
C LEU A 232 20.72 -5.77 4.89
N ALA A 233 21.70 -4.92 5.22
CA ALA A 233 21.49 -3.50 5.51
C ALA A 233 20.99 -2.75 4.26
N GLY A 234 21.60 -2.98 3.10
CA GLY A 234 21.15 -2.41 1.83
C GLY A 234 19.77 -2.91 1.41
N ALA A 235 19.38 -4.14 1.80
CA ALA A 235 18.06 -4.66 1.49
C ALA A 235 16.94 -3.83 2.13
N VAL A 236 17.16 -3.17 3.27
CA VAL A 236 16.17 -2.25 3.87
C VAL A 236 15.90 -1.06 2.95
N ILE A 237 16.95 -0.43 2.43
CA ILE A 237 16.84 0.71 1.49
C ILE A 237 16.24 0.23 0.16
N ALA A 238 16.74 -0.89 -0.37
CA ALA A 238 16.23 -1.48 -1.60
C ALA A 238 14.75 -1.87 -1.48
N TYR A 239 14.30 -2.31 -0.30
CA TYR A 239 12.90 -2.65 -0.04
C TYR A 239 11.96 -1.48 -0.26
N TYR A 240 12.40 -0.24 0.02
CA TYR A 240 11.63 0.97 -0.30
C TYR A 240 11.29 1.05 -1.79
N SER A 241 12.19 0.61 -2.68
CA SER A 241 11.93 0.64 -4.12
C SER A 241 10.89 -0.39 -4.57
N PHE A 242 10.57 -1.38 -3.73
CA PHE A 242 9.54 -2.37 -4.01
C PHE A 242 8.20 -2.08 -3.32
N VAL A 243 8.13 -1.03 -2.51
CA VAL A 243 6.89 -0.53 -1.92
C VAL A 243 6.00 0.06 -3.01
N GLY A 244 4.69 -0.11 -2.87
CA GLY A 244 3.68 0.41 -3.81
C GLY A 244 2.71 -0.67 -4.27
N PHE A 245 3.14 -1.93 -4.35
CA PHE A 245 2.25 -3.01 -4.79
C PHE A 245 0.99 -3.14 -3.92
N GLU A 246 1.04 -2.75 -2.64
CA GLU A 246 -0.07 -2.76 -1.71
C GLU A 246 -1.17 -1.74 -2.03
N THR A 247 -0.86 -0.66 -2.75
CA THR A 247 -1.84 0.37 -3.12
C THR A 247 -2.88 -0.20 -4.10
N SER A 248 -2.46 -1.15 -4.92
CA SER A 248 -3.31 -1.82 -5.92
C SER A 248 -4.48 -2.60 -5.30
N ALA A 249 -4.35 -3.02 -4.04
CA ALA A 249 -5.43 -3.65 -3.28
C ALA A 249 -6.66 -2.73 -3.14
N ASN A 250 -6.46 -1.41 -3.14
CA ASN A 250 -7.55 -0.43 -3.00
C ASN A 250 -8.41 -0.31 -4.27
N MET A 251 -7.87 -0.69 -5.43
CA MET A 251 -8.61 -0.64 -6.71
C MET A 251 -9.29 -1.95 -7.06
N ILE A 252 -9.24 -2.95 -6.17
CA ILE A 252 -9.71 -4.31 -6.49
C ILE A 252 -11.18 -4.36 -6.88
N GLU A 253 -12.02 -3.48 -6.31
CA GLU A 253 -13.46 -3.41 -6.62
C GLU A 253 -13.73 -2.96 -8.07
N GLU A 254 -12.78 -2.26 -8.69
CA GLU A 254 -12.86 -1.78 -10.07
C GLU A 254 -12.22 -2.75 -11.08
N VAL A 255 -11.55 -3.81 -10.61
CA VAL A 255 -10.88 -4.81 -11.44
C VAL A 255 -11.86 -5.82 -12.02
N LYS A 256 -11.71 -6.11 -13.33
CA LYS A 256 -12.42 -7.20 -14.00
C LYS A 256 -11.82 -8.54 -13.63
N ASP A 257 -12.66 -9.45 -13.13
CA ASP A 257 -12.25 -10.77 -12.60
C ASP A 257 -11.05 -10.68 -11.64
N PRO A 258 -11.22 -10.07 -10.44
CA PRO A 258 -10.16 -9.89 -9.46
C PRO A 258 -9.38 -11.19 -9.16
N ARG A 259 -10.07 -12.32 -9.13
CA ARG A 259 -9.53 -13.64 -8.81
C ARG A 259 -8.34 -14.01 -9.67
N ARG A 260 -8.43 -13.82 -11.00
CA ARG A 260 -7.39 -14.23 -11.96
C ARG A 260 -6.50 -13.08 -12.38
N THR A 261 -7.09 -11.89 -12.51
CA THR A 261 -6.41 -10.72 -13.04
C THR A 261 -5.41 -10.15 -12.03
N TYR A 262 -5.79 -10.08 -10.75
CA TYR A 262 -4.97 -9.44 -9.72
C TYR A 262 -3.65 -10.17 -9.46
N PRO A 263 -3.62 -11.49 -9.17
CA PRO A 263 -2.36 -12.18 -8.91
C PRO A 263 -1.40 -12.12 -10.11
N ARG A 264 -1.93 -12.28 -11.34
CA ARG A 264 -1.10 -12.22 -12.56
C ARG A 264 -0.49 -10.84 -12.76
N ALA A 265 -1.28 -9.78 -12.60
CA ALA A 265 -0.79 -8.41 -12.72
C ALA A 265 0.24 -8.08 -11.63
N LEU A 266 -0.02 -8.47 -10.38
CA LEU A 266 0.86 -8.24 -9.24
C LEU A 266 2.23 -8.90 -9.42
N PHE A 267 2.27 -10.21 -9.68
CA PHE A 267 3.54 -10.92 -9.84
C PHE A 267 4.28 -10.50 -11.11
N ALA A 268 3.57 -10.31 -12.24
CA ALA A 268 4.20 -9.82 -13.46
C ALA A 268 4.87 -8.46 -13.22
N ALA A 269 4.18 -7.52 -12.58
CA ALA A 269 4.73 -6.20 -12.29
C ALA A 269 5.95 -6.27 -11.37
N LEU A 270 5.91 -7.07 -10.29
CA LEU A 270 7.05 -7.25 -9.39
C LEU A 270 8.25 -7.90 -10.06
N PHE A 271 8.05 -8.93 -10.91
CA PHE A 271 9.14 -9.54 -11.66
C PHE A 271 9.74 -8.59 -12.70
N THR A 272 8.90 -7.82 -13.40
CA THR A 272 9.37 -6.81 -14.37
C THR A 272 10.15 -5.70 -13.65
N ALA A 273 9.61 -5.13 -12.57
CA ALA A 273 10.31 -4.12 -11.78
C ALA A 273 11.63 -4.66 -11.21
N GLY A 274 11.60 -5.87 -10.65
CA GLY A 274 12.80 -6.55 -10.15
C GLY A 274 13.87 -6.73 -11.22
N ALA A 275 13.51 -7.20 -12.41
CA ALA A 275 14.45 -7.35 -13.51
C ALA A 275 15.07 -6.00 -13.92
N VAL A 276 14.24 -4.96 -14.07
CA VAL A 276 14.72 -3.61 -14.40
C VAL A 276 15.66 -3.08 -13.32
N TYR A 277 15.30 -3.18 -12.04
CA TYR A 277 16.13 -2.73 -10.94
C TYR A 277 17.47 -3.46 -10.84
N LEU A 278 17.48 -4.78 -11.05
CA LEU A 278 18.72 -5.54 -11.08
C LEU A 278 19.64 -5.09 -12.21
N LEU A 279 19.08 -4.86 -13.40
CA LEU A 279 19.85 -4.36 -14.54
C LEU A 279 20.37 -2.95 -14.30
N VAL A 280 19.56 -2.05 -13.73
CA VAL A 280 19.98 -0.68 -13.38
C VAL A 280 21.04 -0.69 -12.28
N GLY A 281 20.90 -1.55 -11.26
CA GLY A 281 21.90 -1.71 -10.20
C GLY A 281 23.24 -2.22 -10.76
N LEU A 282 23.22 -3.24 -11.63
CA LEU A 282 24.41 -3.70 -12.33
C LEU A 282 25.02 -2.60 -13.20
N ALA A 283 24.20 -1.92 -14.02
CA ALA A 283 24.65 -0.84 -14.89
C ALA A 283 25.31 0.30 -14.10
N SER A 284 24.69 0.71 -12.99
CA SER A 284 25.20 1.79 -12.14
C SER A 284 26.57 1.45 -11.56
N SER A 285 26.73 0.23 -11.03
CA SER A 285 28.01 -0.24 -10.48
C SER A 285 29.12 -0.33 -11.52
N VAL A 286 28.80 -0.71 -12.76
CA VAL A 286 29.79 -0.81 -13.84
C VAL A 286 30.21 0.57 -14.35
N ALA A 287 29.26 1.49 -14.44
CA ALA A 287 29.50 2.84 -14.94
C ALA A 287 30.34 3.69 -13.96
N LEU A 288 29.98 3.70 -12.67
CA LEU A 288 30.56 4.60 -11.68
C LEU A 288 31.00 3.88 -10.39
N PRO A 289 32.09 4.33 -9.74
CA PRO A 289 32.45 3.87 -8.40
C PRO A 289 31.37 4.23 -7.37
N ALA A 290 31.23 3.40 -6.33
CA ALA A 290 30.25 3.62 -5.26
C ALA A 290 30.46 4.95 -4.51
N THR A 291 31.70 5.45 -4.45
CA THR A 291 32.06 6.73 -3.83
C THR A 291 31.52 7.94 -4.59
N GLU A 292 31.41 7.86 -5.91
CA GLU A 292 30.81 8.93 -6.71
C GLU A 292 29.28 8.83 -6.69
N LEU A 293 28.74 7.61 -6.70
CA LEU A 293 27.29 7.38 -6.61
C LEU A 293 26.69 7.90 -5.31
N GLN A 294 27.38 7.72 -4.17
CA GLN A 294 26.88 8.15 -2.85
C GLN A 294 26.92 9.68 -2.65
N GLU A 295 27.74 10.41 -3.41
CA GLU A 295 27.81 11.87 -3.34
C GLU A 295 26.72 12.55 -4.18
N SER A 296 26.13 11.82 -5.13
CA SER A 296 25.09 12.34 -6.02
C SER A 296 23.69 12.15 -5.44
N SER A 297 22.92 13.24 -5.39
CA SER A 297 21.48 13.18 -5.10
C SER A 297 20.64 12.85 -6.33
N GLY A 298 21.25 12.83 -7.53
CA GLY A 298 20.71 12.30 -8.78
C GLY A 298 21.60 11.17 -9.33
N PRO A 299 21.72 10.02 -8.65
CA PRO A 299 22.72 9.00 -8.96
C PRO A 299 22.59 8.44 -10.38
N LEU A 300 21.36 8.26 -10.89
CA LEU A 300 21.17 7.77 -12.25
C LEU A 300 21.51 8.83 -13.32
N LEU A 301 21.38 10.12 -12.99
CA LEU A 301 21.85 11.19 -13.87
C LEU A 301 23.37 11.14 -13.97
N ALA A 302 24.06 11.02 -12.82
CA ALA A 302 25.53 10.88 -12.79
C ALA A 302 26.00 9.67 -13.60
N VAL A 303 25.31 8.52 -13.51
CA VAL A 303 25.61 7.32 -14.32
C VAL A 303 25.51 7.64 -15.82
N VAL A 304 24.46 8.32 -16.26
CA VAL A 304 24.29 8.69 -17.67
C VAL A 304 25.39 9.66 -18.11
N GLU A 305 25.72 10.67 -17.31
CA GLU A 305 26.77 11.65 -17.61
C GLU A 305 28.16 11.00 -17.70
N ALA A 306 28.46 10.05 -16.81
CA ALA A 306 29.74 9.34 -16.79
C ALA A 306 30.00 8.49 -18.04
N THR A 307 28.95 8.07 -18.74
CA THR A 307 29.10 7.30 -19.98
C THR A 307 29.57 8.14 -21.18
N GLY A 308 29.49 9.47 -21.09
CA GLY A 308 29.84 10.38 -22.18
C GLY A 308 28.92 10.30 -23.41
N VAL A 309 27.80 9.57 -23.32
CA VAL A 309 26.82 9.49 -24.41
C VAL A 309 26.10 10.83 -24.55
N SER A 310 25.85 11.24 -25.79
CA SER A 310 25.24 12.53 -26.16
C SER A 310 23.74 12.65 -25.85
N ILE A 311 23.26 12.06 -24.75
CA ILE A 311 21.92 12.34 -24.23
C ILE A 311 22.00 13.63 -23.42
N PRO A 312 21.19 14.65 -23.74
CA PRO A 312 21.19 15.88 -22.97
C PRO A 312 20.78 15.61 -21.51
N SER A 313 21.57 16.07 -20.55
CA SER A 313 21.30 15.89 -19.11
C SER A 313 19.91 16.41 -18.72
N TRP A 314 19.49 17.55 -19.28
CA TRP A 314 18.16 18.11 -19.06
C TRP A 314 17.03 17.16 -19.46
N LEU A 315 17.20 16.35 -20.51
CA LEU A 315 16.18 15.41 -20.96
C LEU A 315 16.03 14.26 -19.96
N PHE A 316 17.15 13.71 -19.50
CA PHE A 316 17.13 12.66 -18.48
C PHE A 316 16.59 13.18 -17.14
N SER A 317 17.03 14.35 -16.71
CA SER A 317 16.51 15.01 -15.51
C SER A 317 15.01 15.27 -15.60
N LEU A 318 14.48 15.65 -16.77
CA LEU A 318 13.04 15.79 -16.97
C LEU A 318 12.30 14.47 -16.76
N ILE A 319 12.81 13.36 -17.30
CA ILE A 319 12.22 12.02 -17.13
C ILE A 319 12.22 11.63 -15.63
N ALA A 320 13.34 11.83 -14.94
CA ALA A 320 13.45 11.57 -13.51
C ALA A 320 12.51 12.45 -12.69
N LEU A 321 12.39 13.74 -12.99
CA LEU A 321 11.44 14.64 -12.32
C LEU A 321 9.99 14.23 -12.54
N ILE A 322 9.62 13.78 -13.75
CA ILE A 322 8.28 13.25 -14.02
C ILE A 322 8.03 11.98 -13.19
N ALA A 323 9.01 11.08 -13.12
CA ALA A 323 8.94 9.87 -12.31
C ALA A 323 8.73 10.17 -10.82
N VAL A 324 9.54 11.06 -10.26
CA VAL A 324 9.42 11.45 -8.84
C VAL A 324 8.13 12.21 -8.58
N ALA A 325 7.71 13.07 -9.51
CA ALA A 325 6.47 13.81 -9.40
C ALA A 325 5.24 12.89 -9.39
N ASN A 326 5.20 11.89 -10.28
CA ASN A 326 4.12 10.91 -10.33
C ASN A 326 4.00 10.14 -9.01
N GLY A 327 5.09 9.53 -8.54
CA GLY A 327 5.08 8.80 -7.26
C GLY A 327 4.63 9.66 -6.07
N ALA A 328 5.04 10.94 -6.04
CA ALA A 328 4.64 11.86 -4.98
C ALA A 328 3.14 12.21 -5.05
N LEU A 329 2.63 12.48 -6.26
CA LEU A 329 1.22 12.79 -6.49
C LEU A 329 0.32 11.61 -6.09
N LEU A 330 0.64 10.41 -6.55
CA LEU A 330 -0.08 9.17 -6.21
C LEU A 330 -0.14 8.97 -4.69
N THR A 331 1.02 9.11 -4.04
CA THR A 331 1.14 8.98 -2.58
C THR A 331 0.29 10.04 -1.86
N MET A 332 0.37 11.31 -2.27
CA MET A 332 -0.42 12.40 -1.67
C MET A 332 -1.94 12.19 -1.85
N ILE A 333 -2.37 11.69 -3.02
CA ILE A 333 -3.76 11.34 -3.28
C ILE A 333 -4.20 10.22 -2.34
N MET A 334 -3.44 9.13 -2.25
CA MET A 334 -3.73 8.00 -1.35
C MET A 334 -3.86 8.48 0.10
N VAL A 335 -2.87 9.22 0.60
CA VAL A 335 -2.83 9.73 1.98
C VAL A 335 -4.06 10.59 2.29
N SER A 336 -4.43 11.50 1.39
CA SER A 336 -5.58 12.39 1.61
C SER A 336 -6.91 11.61 1.68
N ARG A 337 -7.07 10.57 0.85
CA ARG A 337 -8.26 9.71 0.84
C ARG A 337 -8.34 8.82 2.07
N LEU A 338 -7.20 8.24 2.48
CA LEU A 338 -7.11 7.41 3.67
C LEU A 338 -7.42 8.25 4.93
N THR A 339 -6.83 9.44 5.03
CA THR A 339 -7.08 10.39 6.14
C THR A 339 -8.56 10.77 6.22
N TYR A 340 -9.18 11.10 5.08
CA TYR A 340 -10.61 11.37 4.99
C TYR A 340 -11.46 10.16 5.43
N GLY A 341 -11.16 8.97 4.94
CA GLY A 341 -11.88 7.74 5.29
C GLY A 341 -11.80 7.41 6.79
N MET A 342 -10.62 7.61 7.41
CA MET A 342 -10.44 7.45 8.86
C MET A 342 -11.20 8.53 9.66
N ALA A 343 -11.26 9.76 9.15
CA ALA A 343 -12.01 10.84 9.79
C ALA A 343 -13.54 10.61 9.72
N GLU A 344 -14.06 10.12 8.60
CA GLU A 344 -15.47 9.72 8.44
C GLU A 344 -15.86 8.59 9.42
N GLN A 345 -14.95 7.66 9.67
CA GLN A 345 -15.14 6.60 10.67
C GLN A 345 -14.96 7.08 12.12
N GLN A 346 -14.79 8.39 12.34
CA GLN A 346 -14.54 9.01 13.64
C GLN A 346 -13.28 8.47 14.34
N LEU A 347 -12.31 7.96 13.57
CA LEU A 347 -11.02 7.48 14.06
C LEU A 347 -9.99 8.61 14.14
N LEU A 348 -10.20 9.69 13.37
CA LEU A 348 -9.44 10.93 13.41
C LEU A 348 -10.38 12.11 13.72
N PRO A 349 -9.85 13.29 14.10
CA PRO A 349 -10.67 14.49 14.31
C PRO A 349 -11.61 14.76 13.13
N SER A 350 -12.90 15.00 13.41
CA SER A 350 -13.95 15.18 12.39
C SER A 350 -13.71 16.38 11.46
N THR A 351 -12.85 17.32 11.85
CA THR A 351 -12.40 18.43 11.00
C THR A 351 -11.69 17.95 9.74
N LEU A 352 -11.00 16.81 9.79
CA LEU A 352 -10.30 16.21 8.64
C LEU A 352 -11.27 15.62 7.61
N ALA A 353 -12.53 15.35 7.98
CA ALA A 353 -13.57 14.90 7.06
C ALA A 353 -14.20 16.07 6.26
N ARG A 354 -13.78 17.33 6.47
CA ARG A 354 -14.35 18.47 5.73
C ARG A 354 -13.91 18.45 4.26
N VAL A 355 -14.91 18.59 3.38
CA VAL A 355 -14.72 18.61 1.92
C VAL A 355 -15.06 19.97 1.30
N LEU A 356 -14.46 20.27 0.14
CA LEU A 356 -14.75 21.45 -0.66
C LEU A 356 -16.18 21.40 -1.23
N PRO A 357 -17.01 22.46 -1.10
CA PRO A 357 -18.43 22.42 -1.48
C PRO A 357 -18.72 22.03 -2.93
N LYS A 358 -17.88 22.49 -3.88
CA LYS A 358 -18.08 22.23 -5.32
C LYS A 358 -17.42 20.94 -5.82
N ARG A 359 -16.24 20.59 -5.28
CA ARG A 359 -15.40 19.49 -5.80
C ARG A 359 -15.43 18.22 -4.96
N LYS A 360 -15.98 18.29 -3.74
CA LYS A 360 -16.02 17.18 -2.77
C LYS A 360 -14.63 16.60 -2.47
N THR A 361 -13.57 17.39 -2.59
CA THR A 361 -12.19 17.02 -2.26
C THR A 361 -11.91 17.35 -0.78
N PRO A 362 -11.23 16.45 -0.01
CA PRO A 362 -11.02 16.61 1.43
C PRO A 362 -9.89 17.60 1.72
N TRP A 363 -10.18 18.91 1.61
CA TRP A 363 -9.15 19.96 1.65
C TRP A 363 -8.42 20.07 3.00
N VAL A 364 -9.10 19.80 4.12
CA VAL A 364 -8.45 19.84 5.44
C VAL A 364 -7.46 18.68 5.59
N ALA A 365 -7.84 17.48 5.15
CA ALA A 365 -6.93 16.33 5.12
C ALA A 365 -5.70 16.63 4.25
N ILE A 366 -5.90 17.17 3.04
CA ILE A 366 -4.81 17.55 2.13
C ILE A 366 -3.89 18.57 2.81
N LEU A 367 -4.43 19.63 3.40
CA LEU A 367 -3.64 20.67 4.04
C LEU A 367 -2.84 20.10 5.22
N THR A 368 -3.49 19.34 6.11
CA THR A 368 -2.83 18.78 7.29
C THR A 368 -1.72 17.80 6.90
N THR A 369 -1.98 16.87 5.98
CA THR A 369 -0.96 15.88 5.59
C THR A 369 0.20 16.52 4.84
N THR A 370 -0.07 17.55 4.02
CA THR A 370 0.97 18.32 3.34
C THR A 370 1.83 19.11 4.32
N LEU A 371 1.22 19.76 5.33
CA LEU A 371 1.97 20.49 6.36
C LEU A 371 2.86 19.56 7.18
N VAL A 372 2.38 18.35 7.51
CA VAL A 372 3.20 17.34 8.19
C VAL A 372 4.34 16.89 7.28
N ALA A 373 4.09 16.62 5.98
CA ALA A 373 5.14 16.27 5.03
C ALA A 373 6.19 17.38 4.91
N MET A 374 5.78 18.65 4.80
CA MET A 374 6.68 19.81 4.81
C MET A 374 7.53 19.85 6.09
N GLY A 375 6.93 19.63 7.26
CA GLY A 375 7.65 19.54 8.53
C GLY A 375 8.69 18.42 8.54
N LEU A 376 8.36 17.25 7.99
CA LEU A 376 9.31 16.13 7.87
C LEU A 376 10.49 16.46 6.94
N THR A 377 10.29 17.25 5.88
CA THR A 377 11.41 17.68 5.01
C THR A 377 12.44 18.57 5.72
N LEU A 378 12.07 19.20 6.86
CA LEU A 378 12.97 20.04 7.64
C LEU A 378 13.86 19.24 8.61
N ILE A 379 13.46 18.02 8.95
CA ILE A 379 14.05 17.24 10.05
C ILE A 379 14.71 15.95 9.53
N GLY A 380 14.15 15.32 8.50
CA GLY A 380 14.63 14.05 7.95
C GLY A 380 15.38 14.21 6.64
N ASP A 381 16.47 13.46 6.47
CA ASP A 381 17.12 13.26 5.18
C ASP A 381 16.39 12.17 4.36
N LEU A 382 16.72 12.08 3.07
CA LEU A 382 16.10 11.13 2.15
C LEU A 382 16.19 9.67 2.66
N ALA A 383 17.36 9.28 3.18
CA ALA A 383 17.62 7.95 3.70
C ALA A 383 16.75 7.63 4.93
N THR A 384 16.74 8.51 5.94
CA THR A 384 15.95 8.32 7.17
C THR A 384 14.46 8.29 6.86
N LEU A 385 13.97 9.15 5.96
CA LEU A 385 12.57 9.15 5.57
C LEU A 385 12.21 7.84 4.85
N ALA A 386 13.02 7.37 3.89
CA ALA A 386 12.80 6.10 3.20
C ALA A 386 12.83 4.90 4.16
N GLU A 387 13.81 4.83 5.05
CA GLU A 387 13.91 3.77 6.08
C GLU A 387 12.70 3.81 7.04
N THR A 388 12.21 5.01 7.41
CA THR A 388 11.01 5.19 8.25
C THR A 388 9.75 4.71 7.54
N VAL A 389 9.61 4.98 6.24
CA VAL A 389 8.52 4.44 5.42
C VAL A 389 8.54 2.91 5.44
N VAL A 390 9.71 2.31 5.19
CA VAL A 390 9.87 0.87 5.23
C VAL A 390 9.52 0.33 6.61
N LEU A 391 10.02 0.90 7.70
CA LEU A 391 9.71 0.47 9.07
C LEU A 391 8.20 0.45 9.32
N LEU A 392 7.48 1.53 8.96
CA LEU A 392 6.03 1.62 9.15
C LEU A 392 5.28 0.58 8.32
N LEU A 393 5.70 0.36 7.07
CA LEU A 393 5.11 -0.64 6.20
C LEU A 393 5.43 -2.07 6.63
N LEU A 394 6.58 -2.32 7.25
CA LEU A 394 6.89 -3.63 7.81
C LEU A 394 5.89 -4.01 8.92
N PHE A 395 5.39 -3.07 9.72
CA PHE A 395 4.28 -3.34 10.65
C PHE A 395 2.97 -3.69 9.91
N VAL A 396 2.68 -2.99 8.83
CA VAL A 396 1.50 -3.25 7.97
C VAL A 396 1.61 -4.64 7.33
N PHE A 397 2.78 -4.99 6.81
CA PHE A 397 3.05 -6.26 6.16
C PHE A 397 3.11 -7.41 7.14
N LEU A 398 3.66 -7.21 8.34
CA LEU A 398 3.60 -8.18 9.43
C LEU A 398 2.14 -8.50 9.77
N SER A 399 1.31 -7.47 9.93
CA SER A 399 -0.13 -7.60 10.15
C SER A 399 -0.82 -8.35 9.00
N ALA A 400 -0.51 -8.04 7.74
CA ALA A 400 -1.09 -8.70 6.57
C ALA A 400 -0.70 -10.19 6.49
N ASN A 401 0.58 -10.53 6.69
CA ASN A 401 1.04 -11.91 6.68
C ASN A 401 0.42 -12.75 7.81
N ILE A 402 0.28 -12.18 9.01
CA ILE A 402 -0.46 -12.83 10.12
C ILE A 402 -1.95 -12.97 9.78
N SER A 403 -2.54 -11.94 9.17
CA SER A 403 -3.96 -11.93 8.81
C SER A 403 -4.31 -13.04 7.82
N VAL A 404 -3.45 -13.33 6.83
CA VAL A 404 -3.63 -14.50 5.93
C VAL A 404 -3.76 -15.79 6.72
N LEU A 405 -2.82 -16.04 7.64
CA LEU A 405 -2.77 -17.29 8.39
C LEU A 405 -3.99 -17.46 9.31
N VAL A 406 -4.44 -16.37 9.94
CA VAL A 406 -5.64 -16.38 10.79
C VAL A 406 -6.90 -16.58 9.96
N LEU A 407 -7.04 -15.83 8.86
CA LEU A 407 -8.24 -15.81 8.03
C LEU A 407 -8.38 -17.05 7.15
N ARG A 408 -7.35 -17.91 7.01
CA ARG A 408 -7.51 -19.21 6.34
C ARG A 408 -8.55 -20.13 6.96
N ARG A 409 -8.88 -19.93 8.25
CA ARG A 409 -9.97 -20.67 8.92
C ARG A 409 -11.35 -20.21 8.48
N ASP A 410 -11.47 -19.00 7.97
CA ASP A 410 -12.72 -18.43 7.46
C ASP A 410 -13.03 -19.05 6.08
N GLN A 411 -14.20 -19.68 5.92
CA GLN A 411 -14.60 -20.29 4.65
C GLN A 411 -15.40 -19.29 3.82
N VAL A 412 -14.96 -19.07 2.59
CA VAL A 412 -15.68 -18.27 1.60
C VAL A 412 -16.17 -19.19 0.48
N GLU A 413 -17.39 -18.96 -0.02
CA GLU A 413 -18.02 -19.83 -1.02
C GLU A 413 -17.37 -19.74 -2.41
N HIS A 414 -16.59 -18.68 -2.67
CA HIS A 414 -15.93 -18.46 -3.93
C HIS A 414 -14.45 -18.87 -3.89
N ASP A 415 -13.98 -19.41 -5.00
CA ASP A 415 -12.56 -19.68 -5.19
C ASP A 415 -11.73 -18.39 -5.15
N HIS A 416 -10.55 -18.47 -4.54
CA HIS A 416 -9.58 -17.38 -4.46
C HIS A 416 -8.16 -17.91 -4.70
N PHE A 417 -7.20 -17.02 -4.89
CA PHE A 417 -5.79 -17.40 -4.97
C PHE A 417 -5.31 -17.84 -3.59
N ARG A 418 -4.59 -18.96 -3.49
CA ARG A 418 -4.07 -19.45 -2.22
C ARG A 418 -2.58 -19.71 -2.35
N VAL A 419 -1.79 -19.03 -1.53
CA VAL A 419 -0.34 -19.20 -1.50
C VAL A 419 0.03 -20.40 -0.62
N TRP A 420 1.20 -21.00 -0.82
CA TRP A 420 1.68 -22.03 0.10
C TRP A 420 1.89 -21.48 1.52
N THR A 421 1.57 -22.28 2.54
CA THR A 421 1.59 -21.84 3.96
C THR A 421 2.95 -21.36 4.43
N PHE A 422 4.04 -21.86 3.86
CA PHE A 422 5.38 -21.41 4.23
C PHE A 422 5.65 -19.96 3.77
N VAL A 423 4.95 -19.45 2.76
CA VAL A 423 5.18 -18.11 2.21
C VAL A 423 4.82 -17.00 3.20
N PRO A 424 3.62 -16.96 3.83
CA PRO A 424 3.33 -15.99 4.88
C PRO A 424 4.23 -16.12 6.11
N ILE A 425 4.69 -17.34 6.44
CA ILE A 425 5.60 -17.58 7.57
C ILE A 425 6.98 -16.96 7.27
N LEU A 426 7.52 -17.20 6.08
CA LEU A 426 8.75 -16.54 5.63
C LEU A 426 8.55 -15.02 5.49
N GLY A 427 7.35 -14.57 5.09
CA GLY A 427 6.97 -13.15 5.07
C GLY A 427 7.09 -12.52 6.47
N ILE A 428 6.53 -13.17 7.49
CA ILE A 428 6.69 -12.74 8.90
C ILE A 428 8.16 -12.72 9.30
N ALA A 429 8.90 -13.79 9.02
CA ALA A 429 10.32 -13.88 9.36
C ALA A 429 11.14 -12.78 8.66
N SER A 430 10.83 -12.47 7.39
CA SER A 430 11.48 -11.39 6.65
C SER A 430 11.17 -10.01 7.21
N CYS A 431 9.93 -9.76 7.63
CA CYS A 431 9.56 -8.49 8.24
C CYS A 431 10.28 -8.29 9.57
N VAL A 432 10.33 -9.33 10.41
CA VAL A 432 11.06 -9.31 11.69
C VAL A 432 12.55 -9.11 11.44
N LEU A 433 13.13 -9.82 10.48
CA LEU A 433 14.54 -9.66 10.11
C LEU A 433 14.84 -8.21 9.70
N LEU A 434 14.09 -7.63 8.77
CA LEU A 434 14.32 -6.24 8.33
C LEU A 434 14.10 -5.23 9.45
N LEU A 435 13.13 -5.45 10.35
CA LEU A 435 12.93 -4.60 11.53
C LEU A 435 14.17 -4.56 12.45
N THR A 436 14.89 -5.69 12.59
CA THR A 436 16.14 -5.72 13.40
C THR A 436 17.30 -4.96 12.77
N GLN A 437 17.24 -4.66 11.47
CA GLN A 437 18.31 -3.98 10.74
C GLN A 437 18.11 -2.46 10.71
N GLN A 438 16.98 -1.97 11.21
CA GLN A 438 16.65 -0.55 11.22
C GLN A 438 17.51 0.22 12.21
N ARG A 439 17.91 1.43 11.82
CA ARG A 439 18.70 2.32 12.68
C ARG A 439 17.89 2.73 13.93
N PRO A 440 18.53 2.95 15.09
CA PRO A 440 17.83 3.43 16.30
C PRO A 440 17.09 4.75 16.09
N LEU A 441 17.64 5.62 15.24
CA LEU A 441 17.00 6.88 14.88
C LEU A 441 15.69 6.64 14.11
N VAL A 442 15.65 5.68 13.18
CA VAL A 442 14.43 5.32 12.45
C VAL A 442 13.37 4.73 13.39
N TRP A 443 13.80 3.93 14.37
CA TRP A 443 12.91 3.47 15.45
C TRP A 443 12.33 4.60 16.28
N LEU A 444 13.10 5.66 16.55
CA LEU A 444 12.61 6.85 17.23
C LEU A 444 11.54 7.57 16.40
N PHE A 445 11.80 7.84 15.11
CA PHE A 445 10.83 8.49 14.23
C PHE A 445 9.55 7.65 14.06
N GLY A 446 9.70 6.36 13.75
CA GLY A 446 8.58 5.42 13.64
C GLY A 446 7.81 5.30 14.95
N GLY A 447 8.50 5.22 16.08
CA GLY A 447 7.91 5.16 17.42
C GLY A 447 7.12 6.42 17.77
N ILE A 448 7.65 7.61 17.45
CA ILE A 448 6.93 8.89 17.62
C ILE A 448 5.66 8.90 16.76
N LEU A 449 5.75 8.53 15.49
CA LEU A 449 4.58 8.48 14.59
C LEU A 449 3.52 7.50 15.12
N LEU A 450 3.91 6.29 15.51
CA LEU A 450 3.00 5.31 16.10
C LEU A 450 2.39 5.78 17.42
N ALA A 451 3.17 6.46 18.27
CA ALA A 451 2.69 7.05 19.51
C ALA A 451 1.65 8.15 19.24
N VAL A 452 1.88 9.02 18.26
CA VAL A 452 0.89 10.01 17.80
C VAL A 452 -0.38 9.31 17.34
N GLY A 453 -0.28 8.25 16.54
CA GLY A 453 -1.42 7.44 16.13
C GLY A 453 -2.19 6.88 17.34
N ALA A 454 -1.50 6.25 18.28
CA ALA A 454 -2.12 5.70 19.49
C ALA A 454 -2.83 6.78 20.31
N VAL A 455 -2.20 7.94 20.51
CA VAL A 455 -2.80 9.08 21.22
C VAL A 455 -4.06 9.57 20.49
N LEU A 456 -4.01 9.74 19.18
CA LEU A 456 -5.18 10.12 18.38
C LEU A 456 -6.33 9.12 18.51
N TYR A 457 -6.02 7.82 18.50
CA TYR A 457 -7.02 6.77 18.73
C TYR A 457 -7.68 6.87 20.11
N PHE A 458 -6.88 7.06 21.17
CA PHE A 458 -7.42 7.17 22.53
C PHE A 458 -8.24 8.46 22.72
N LEU A 459 -7.80 9.58 22.13
CA LEU A 459 -8.56 10.84 22.13
C LEU A 459 -9.89 10.70 21.39
N ALA A 460 -9.88 10.10 20.21
CA ALA A 460 -11.09 9.83 19.43
C ALA A 460 -12.06 8.92 20.19
N ARG A 461 -11.54 7.85 20.81
CA ARG A 461 -12.33 6.93 21.65
C ARG A 461 -12.93 7.62 22.87
N PHE A 462 -12.18 8.52 23.52
CA PHE A 462 -12.67 9.27 24.66
C PHE A 462 -13.76 10.28 24.27
N ALA A 463 -13.60 10.96 23.14
CA ALA A 463 -14.61 11.87 22.61
C ALA A 463 -15.94 11.15 22.28
N ARG A 464 -15.89 9.96 21.66
CA ARG A 464 -17.07 9.12 21.37
C ARG A 464 -17.82 8.73 22.64
N ARG A 465 -17.11 8.24 23.66
CA ARG A 465 -17.71 7.87 24.96
C ARG A 465 -18.42 9.04 25.66
N ARG A 466 -17.94 10.27 25.46
CA ARG A 466 -18.56 11.48 26.02
C ARG A 466 -19.83 11.85 25.26
N SER A 467 -19.81 11.74 23.94
CA SER A 467 -20.97 12.02 23.08
C SER A 467 -22.11 11.03 23.34
N ASP A 468 -21.82 9.73 23.42
CA ASP A 468 -22.85 8.70 23.71
C ASP A 468 -23.52 8.93 25.07
N ARG A 469 -22.75 9.35 26.09
CA ARG A 469 -23.28 9.67 27.42
C ARG A 469 -24.20 10.89 27.45
N THR A 470 -23.96 11.88 26.59
CA THR A 470 -24.81 13.08 26.51
C THR A 470 -26.15 12.77 25.83
N THR A 471 -26.16 11.89 24.82
CA THR A 471 -27.40 11.45 24.16
C THR A 471 -28.29 10.64 25.11
N THR A 472 -27.72 9.70 25.88
CA THR A 472 -28.50 8.89 26.84
C THR A 472 -29.15 9.72 27.95
N HIS A 473 -28.52 10.81 28.38
CA HIS A 473 -29.08 11.71 29.41
C HIS A 473 -30.22 12.59 28.86
N THR A 474 -30.20 12.90 27.57
CA THR A 474 -31.22 13.75 26.93
C THR A 474 -32.49 12.94 26.62
N ASP A 475 -32.35 11.67 26.24
CA ASP A 475 -33.49 10.78 26.00
C ASP A 475 -34.20 10.38 27.31
N THR A 476 -33.46 10.17 28.41
CA THR A 476 -34.06 9.87 29.72
C THR A 476 -34.81 11.07 30.33
N ASP A 477 -34.30 12.29 30.18
CA ASP A 477 -35.01 13.52 30.60
C ASP A 477 -36.23 13.84 29.72
N THR A 478 -36.24 13.38 28.45
CA THR A 478 -37.37 13.58 27.53
C THR A 478 -38.47 12.54 27.77
N GLU A 479 -38.13 11.27 27.99
CA GLU A 479 -39.09 10.22 28.38
C GLU A 479 -39.74 10.52 29.75
N GLN A 480 -38.98 10.98 30.74
CA GLN A 480 -39.53 11.37 32.04
C GLN A 480 -40.47 12.58 31.96
N ARG A 481 -40.20 13.55 31.08
CA ARG A 481 -41.11 14.69 30.84
C ARG A 481 -42.37 14.32 30.09
N THR A 482 -42.35 13.31 29.23
CA THR A 482 -43.56 12.82 28.55
C THR A 482 -44.45 12.00 29.48
N ASP A 483 -43.89 11.23 30.41
CA ASP A 483 -44.69 10.50 31.42
C ASP A 483 -45.32 11.45 32.45
N GLU A 484 -44.60 12.46 32.95
CA GLU A 484 -45.18 13.47 33.86
C GLU A 484 -46.24 14.36 33.17
N GLY A 485 -46.13 14.56 31.85
CA GLY A 485 -47.12 15.31 31.08
C GLY A 485 -48.43 14.55 30.84
N ASN A 486 -48.36 13.22 30.72
CA ASN A 486 -49.52 12.37 30.41
C ASN A 486 -50.35 12.03 31.66
N ASP A 487 -49.72 11.97 32.84
CA ASP A 487 -50.43 11.77 34.12
C ASP A 487 -51.28 12.98 34.54
N HIS A 488 -50.98 14.19 34.03
CA HIS A 488 -51.77 15.38 34.30
C HIS A 488 -52.97 15.58 33.37
N GLU A 489 -53.05 14.89 32.22
CA GLU A 489 -54.16 15.00 31.27
C GLU A 489 -55.32 14.03 31.57
N HIS A 490 -55.07 12.97 32.38
CA HIS A 490 -56.10 12.06 32.88
C HIS A 490 -56.76 12.47 34.21
N ALA A 491 -56.32 13.60 34.80
CA ALA A 491 -56.83 14.10 36.09
C ALA A 491 -57.67 15.39 35.99
N ARG A 492 -58.24 15.71 34.81
CA ARG A 492 -59.19 16.81 34.64
C ARG A 492 -60.53 16.39 34.07
#